data_AF-A9BA76-F1
#
_entry.id   AF-A9BA76-F1
#
_cell.length_a   1.000
_cell.length_b   1.000
_cell.length_c   1.000
_cell.angle_alpha   90.00
_cell.angle_beta   90.00
_cell.angle_gamma   90.00
#
_symmetry.space_group_name_H-M   'P 1'
#
loop_
_entity.id
_entity.type
_entity.pdbx_description
1 polymer ?
#
loop_
_entity_poly.entity_id
_entity_poly.type
_entity_poly.pdbx_seq_one_letter_code
_entity_poly.pdbx_strand_id
1 'polypeptide(L)'
;MKLPMSKTILVISIIILLFIQLAKPALATPSQKFREYMEIWTENSELASKYLKEAENEFKQGDELEGCVNQRKAAIYGIKGTESLIKAFEISGSTNDLSNIESGLAKWKELRDFC
;
A
#
# COMPACT_ATOMS: atom_id res chain seq x y z
N MET A 1 -13.85 5.55 53.62
CA MET A 1 -14.77 4.38 53.59
C MET A 1 -14.11 3.29 52.76
N LYS A 2 -13.46 2.29 53.40
CA LYS A 2 -12.75 1.19 52.70
C LYS A 2 -13.80 0.20 52.18
N LEU A 3 -13.94 0.09 50.86
CA LEU A 3 -14.73 -0.98 50.26
C LEU A 3 -14.07 -2.33 50.61
N PRO A 4 -14.85 -3.36 51.00
CA PRO A 4 -14.30 -4.65 51.33
C PRO A 4 -13.57 -5.23 50.12
N MET A 5 -12.37 -5.78 50.33
CA MET A 5 -11.43 -6.23 49.30
C MET A 5 -12.05 -7.14 48.22
N SER A 6 -13.08 -7.92 48.59
CA SER A 6 -13.92 -8.73 47.68
C SER A 6 -14.74 -7.91 46.67
N LYS A 7 -15.32 -6.77 47.08
CA LYS A 7 -16.10 -5.89 46.19
C LYS A 7 -15.20 -5.13 45.21
N THR A 8 -13.99 -4.77 45.62
CA THR A 8 -13.01 -4.12 44.75
C THR A 8 -12.53 -5.06 43.64
N ILE A 9 -12.27 -6.34 43.98
CA ILE A 9 -11.91 -7.37 43.00
C ILE A 9 -13.05 -7.58 42.00
N LEU A 10 -14.30 -7.62 42.46
CA LEU A 10 -15.48 -7.82 41.60
C LEU A 10 -15.69 -6.66 40.63
N VAL A 11 -15.49 -5.41 41.07
CA VAL A 11 -15.55 -4.22 40.22
C VAL A 11 -14.42 -4.22 39.17
N ILE A 12 -13.18 -4.54 39.57
CA ILE A 12 -12.05 -4.65 38.64
C ILE A 12 -12.31 -5.73 37.60
N SER A 13 -12.85 -6.88 38.01
CA SER A 13 -13.17 -7.99 37.11
C SER A 13 -14.24 -7.61 36.07
N ILE A 14 -15.26 -6.83 36.46
CA ILE A 14 -16.28 -6.29 35.54
C ILE A 14 -15.66 -5.30 34.55
N ILE A 15 -14.77 -4.42 35.02
CA ILE A 15 -14.09 -3.44 34.17
C ILE A 15 -13.21 -4.16 33.13
N ILE A 16 -12.45 -5.18 33.54
CA ILE A 16 -11.62 -5.98 32.62
C ILE A 16 -12.50 -6.70 31.58
N LEU A 17 -13.62 -7.29 31.99
CA LEU A 17 -14.57 -7.93 31.05
C LEU A 17 -15.16 -6.94 30.04
N LEU A 18 -15.44 -5.69 30.45
CA LEU A 18 -15.87 -4.62 29.55
C LEU A 18 -14.76 -4.26 28.54
N PHE A 19 -13.51 -4.14 28.98
CA PHE A 19 -12.40 -3.87 28.07
C PHE A 19 -12.15 -5.00 27.06
N ILE A 20 -12.34 -6.27 27.45
CA ILE A 20 -12.22 -7.42 26.54
C ILE A 20 -13.33 -7.39 25.47
N GLN A 21 -14.54 -6.93 25.81
CA GLN A 21 -15.64 -6.78 24.83
C GLN A 21 -15.41 -5.63 23.83
N LEU A 22 -14.68 -4.59 24.23
CA LEU A 22 -14.27 -3.49 23.34
C LEU A 22 -13.06 -3.85 22.46
N ALA A 23 -12.23 -4.81 22.88
CA ALA A 23 -11.09 -5.30 22.12
C ALA A 23 -11.52 -6.29 21.02
N LYS A 24 -12.41 -5.87 20.10
CA LYS A 24 -12.56 -6.60 18.84
C LYS A 24 -11.41 -6.17 17.92
N PRO A 25 -10.53 -7.07 17.46
CA PRO A 25 -9.61 -6.73 16.39
C PRO A 25 -10.46 -6.32 15.19
N ALA A 26 -10.30 -5.09 14.72
CA ALA A 26 -10.94 -4.64 13.49
C ALA A 26 -10.30 -5.39 12.33
N LEU A 27 -10.82 -6.58 12.01
CA LEU A 27 -10.49 -7.24 10.75
C LEU A 27 -11.01 -6.37 9.62
N ALA A 28 -10.10 -5.81 8.84
CA ALA A 28 -10.46 -5.02 7.67
C ALA A 28 -11.31 -5.88 6.71
N THR A 29 -12.47 -5.37 6.33
CA THR A 29 -13.35 -6.02 5.35
C THR A 29 -12.66 -6.07 3.99
N PRO A 30 -13.06 -6.99 3.09
CA PRO A 30 -12.58 -6.99 1.71
C PRO A 30 -12.71 -5.61 1.03
N SER A 31 -13.82 -4.90 1.27
CA SER A 31 -14.04 -3.55 0.73
C SER A 31 -13.10 -2.49 1.31
N GLN A 32 -12.67 -2.61 2.57
CA GLN A 32 -11.67 -1.73 3.16
C GLN A 32 -10.29 -1.99 2.55
N LYS A 33 -9.88 -3.27 2.46
CA LYS A 33 -8.60 -3.65 1.84
C LYS A 33 -8.52 -3.24 0.37
N PHE A 34 -9.61 -3.42 -0.38
CA PHE A 34 -9.69 -2.95 -1.76
C PHE A 34 -9.40 -1.44 -1.85
N ARG A 35 -10.05 -0.63 -1.01
CA ARG A 35 -9.82 0.83 -1.01
C ARG A 35 -8.38 1.19 -0.65
N GLU A 36 -7.82 0.54 0.37
CA GLU A 36 -6.42 0.73 0.78
C GLU A 36 -5.46 0.44 -0.37
N TYR A 37 -5.63 -0.68 -1.08
CA TYR A 37 -4.78 -0.99 -2.23
C TYR A 37 -4.98 -0.03 -3.41
N MET A 38 -6.20 0.45 -3.63
CA MET A 38 -6.46 1.46 -4.66
C MET A 38 -5.82 2.80 -4.32
N GLU A 39 -5.83 3.21 -3.06
CA GLU A 39 -5.15 4.42 -2.57
C GLU A 39 -3.64 4.31 -2.78
N ILE A 40 -3.02 3.20 -2.35
CA ILE A 40 -1.60 2.92 -2.59
C ILE A 40 -1.27 2.94 -4.09
N TRP A 41 -2.12 2.35 -4.93
CA TRP A 41 -1.91 2.38 -6.37
C TRP A 41 -1.95 3.80 -6.93
N THR A 42 -2.93 4.62 -6.52
CA THR A 42 -3.05 6.02 -6.95
C THR A 42 -1.82 6.83 -6.55
N GLU A 43 -1.43 6.81 -5.28
CA GLU A 43 -0.27 7.57 -4.78
C GLU A 43 1.03 7.18 -5.50
N ASN A 44 1.27 5.87 -5.65
CA ASN A 44 2.48 5.38 -6.30
C ASN A 44 2.48 5.67 -7.82
N SER A 45 1.31 5.68 -8.47
CA SER A 45 1.20 6.02 -9.89
C SER A 45 1.49 7.49 -10.15
N GLU A 46 1.07 8.38 -9.25
CA GLU A 46 1.40 9.81 -9.31
C GLU A 46 2.91 10.04 -9.14
N LEU A 47 3.53 9.39 -8.14
CA LEU A 47 4.96 9.48 -7.91
C LEU A 47 5.77 8.90 -9.07
N ALA A 48 5.38 7.74 -9.61
CA ALA A 48 6.02 7.15 -10.77
C ALA A 48 5.98 8.10 -11.98
N SER A 49 4.81 8.69 -12.24
CA SER A 49 4.61 9.64 -13.35
C SER A 49 5.46 10.91 -13.18
N LYS A 50 5.56 11.43 -11.94
CA LYS A 50 6.42 12.57 -11.62
C LYS A 50 7.89 12.25 -11.95
N TYR A 51 8.41 11.12 -11.45
CA TYR A 51 9.81 10.76 -11.67
C TYR A 51 10.12 10.38 -13.13
N LEU A 52 9.17 9.81 -13.88
CA LEU A 52 9.33 9.61 -15.32
C LEU A 52 9.53 10.95 -16.05
N LYS A 53 8.74 11.97 -15.69
CA LYS A 53 8.85 13.31 -16.28
C LYS A 53 10.18 13.97 -15.90
N GLU A 54 10.63 13.80 -14.66
CA GLU A 54 11.96 14.27 -14.24
C GLU A 54 13.06 13.56 -15.04
N ALA A 55 13.03 12.23 -15.14
CA ALA A 55 13.98 11.45 -15.93
C ALA A 55 14.03 11.90 -17.41
N GLU A 56 12.87 12.08 -18.04
CA GLU A 56 12.76 12.55 -19.42
C GLU A 56 13.41 13.93 -19.60
N ASN A 57 13.24 14.84 -18.63
CA ASN A 57 13.85 16.15 -18.68
C ASN A 57 15.38 16.09 -18.56
N GLU A 58 15.91 15.25 -17.66
CA GLU A 58 17.36 15.09 -17.48
C GLU A 58 18.00 14.47 -18.73
N PHE A 59 17.38 13.43 -19.31
CA PHE A 59 17.86 12.85 -20.57
C PHE A 59 17.87 13.87 -21.72
N LYS A 60 16.85 14.75 -21.81
CA LYS A 60 16.82 15.83 -22.81
C LYS A 60 17.90 16.89 -22.58
N GLN A 61 18.33 17.09 -21.34
CA GLN A 61 19.40 18.01 -20.97
C GLN A 61 20.80 17.38 -21.11
N GLY A 62 20.86 16.07 -21.38
CA GLY A 62 22.11 15.32 -21.50
C GLY A 62 22.67 14.82 -20.18
N ASP A 63 21.93 14.91 -19.07
CA ASP A 63 22.31 14.31 -17.79
C ASP A 63 21.81 12.87 -17.72
N GLU A 64 22.58 11.96 -18.29
CA GLU A 64 22.24 10.53 -18.29
C GLU A 64 22.22 9.92 -16.88
N LEU A 65 23.07 10.41 -15.97
CA LEU A 65 23.18 9.87 -14.63
C LEU A 65 21.93 10.19 -13.81
N GLU A 66 21.53 11.46 -13.76
CA GLU A 66 20.34 11.88 -13.02
C GLU A 66 19.06 11.37 -13.70
N GLY A 67 19.06 11.30 -15.04
CA GLY A 67 18.01 10.62 -15.80
C GLY A 67 17.81 9.18 -15.36
N CYS A 68 18.90 8.41 -15.26
CA CYS A 68 18.84 7.02 -14.77
C CYS A 68 18.42 6.90 -13.31
N VAL A 69 18.86 7.82 -12.44
CA VAL A 69 18.43 7.87 -11.04
C VAL A 69 16.92 8.07 -10.94
N ASN A 70 16.35 9.03 -11.68
CA ASN A 70 14.92 9.30 -11.66
C ASN A 70 14.10 8.22 -12.37
N GLN A 71 14.62 7.60 -13.44
CA GLN A 71 13.99 6.44 -14.06
C GLN A 71 13.86 5.27 -13.06
N ARG A 72 14.91 4.98 -12.30
CA ARG A 72 14.87 3.94 -11.26
C ARG A 72 13.88 4.27 -10.15
N LYS A 73 13.83 5.52 -9.69
CA LYS A 73 12.80 5.97 -8.72
C LYS A 73 11.40 5.76 -9.28
N ALA A 74 11.15 6.18 -10.52
CA ALA A 74 9.87 5.98 -11.18
C ALA A 74 9.47 4.51 -11.22
N ALA A 75 10.42 3.64 -11.61
CA ALA A 75 10.19 2.21 -11.67
C ALA A 75 9.90 1.58 -10.29
N ILE A 76 10.57 2.03 -9.22
CA ILE A 76 10.30 1.55 -7.86
C ILE A 76 8.86 1.87 -7.44
N TYR A 77 8.39 3.10 -7.68
CA TYR A 77 7.00 3.46 -7.38
C TYR A 77 6.02 2.74 -8.30
N GLY A 78 6.33 2.62 -9.59
CA GLY A 78 5.53 1.88 -10.57
C GLY A 78 5.32 0.40 -10.18
N ILE A 79 6.38 -0.27 -9.71
CA ILE A 79 6.31 -1.65 -9.19
C ILE A 79 5.37 -1.71 -7.99
N LYS A 80 5.58 -0.87 -6.96
CA LYS A 80 4.76 -0.87 -5.74
C LYS A 80 3.29 -0.62 -6.05
N GLY A 81 3.01 0.38 -6.90
CA GLY A 81 1.65 0.70 -7.31
C GLY A 81 1.00 -0.44 -8.08
N THR A 82 1.72 -1.06 -9.01
CA THR A 82 1.19 -2.17 -9.82
C THR A 82 0.94 -3.42 -8.97
N GLU A 83 1.84 -3.76 -8.04
CA GLU A 83 1.63 -4.86 -7.08
C GLU A 83 0.39 -4.62 -6.21
N SER A 84 0.18 -3.38 -5.77
CA SER A 84 -1.03 -2.98 -5.04
C SER A 84 -2.29 -3.14 -5.89
N LEU A 85 -2.23 -2.72 -7.16
CA LEU A 85 -3.35 -2.87 -8.10
C LEU A 85 -3.72 -4.34 -8.30
N ILE A 86 -2.73 -5.23 -8.43
CA ILE A 86 -2.96 -6.69 -8.49
C ILE A 86 -3.74 -7.16 -7.25
N LYS A 87 -3.36 -6.71 -6.04
CA LYS A 87 -4.09 -7.05 -4.82
C LYS A 87 -5.52 -6.51 -4.78
N ALA A 88 -5.76 -5.32 -5.31
CA ALA A 88 -7.12 -4.79 -5.45
C ALA A 88 -7.97 -5.68 -6.40
N PHE A 89 -7.41 -6.09 -7.54
CA PHE A 89 -8.09 -6.95 -8.50
C PHE A 89 -8.39 -8.34 -7.92
N GLU A 90 -7.43 -8.98 -7.26
CA GLU A 90 -7.60 -10.24 -6.53
C GLU A 90 -8.78 -10.18 -5.54
N ILE A 91 -8.91 -9.09 -4.79
CA ILE A 91 -10.00 -8.91 -3.82
C ILE A 91 -11.36 -8.69 -4.49
N SER A 92 -11.38 -7.94 -5.60
CA SER A 92 -12.60 -7.65 -6.34
C SER A 92 -13.19 -8.85 -7.09
N GLY A 93 -12.38 -9.91 -7.29
CA GLY A 93 -12.73 -11.05 -8.14
C GLY A 93 -12.66 -10.75 -9.64
N SER A 94 -12.24 -9.54 -10.04
CA SER A 94 -11.99 -9.17 -11.43
C SER A 94 -10.63 -9.72 -11.85
N THR A 95 -10.62 -10.77 -12.67
CA THR A 95 -9.37 -11.45 -13.10
C THR A 95 -9.06 -11.27 -14.59
N ASN A 96 -10.01 -10.74 -15.36
CA ASN A 96 -9.87 -10.61 -16.83
C ASN A 96 -8.71 -9.69 -17.24
N ASP A 97 -8.36 -8.71 -16.41
CA ASP A 97 -7.29 -7.75 -16.70
C ASP A 97 -5.97 -8.06 -15.99
N LEU A 98 -5.91 -9.14 -15.19
CA LEU A 98 -4.75 -9.42 -14.34
C LEU A 98 -3.47 -9.62 -15.18
N SER A 99 -3.58 -10.32 -16.31
CA SER A 99 -2.46 -10.56 -17.23
C SER A 99 -1.89 -9.27 -17.82
N ASN A 100 -2.74 -8.28 -18.13
CA ASN A 100 -2.31 -6.98 -18.62
C ASN A 100 -1.57 -6.20 -17.51
N ILE A 101 -2.08 -6.27 -16.28
CA ILE A 101 -1.45 -5.61 -15.12
C ILE A 101 -0.10 -6.26 -14.81
N GLU A 102 0.00 -7.59 -14.86
CA GLU A 102 1.25 -8.35 -14.68
C GLU A 102 2.28 -8.02 -15.76
N SER A 103 1.85 -7.85 -17.01
CA SER A 103 2.72 -7.36 -18.10
C SER A 103 3.24 -5.95 -17.80
N GLY A 104 2.39 -5.06 -17.30
CA GLY A 104 2.80 -3.74 -16.82
C GLY A 104 3.84 -3.81 -15.70
N LEU A 105 3.67 -4.73 -14.76
CA LEU A 105 4.65 -4.98 -13.68
C LEU A 105 6.00 -5.44 -14.24
N ALA A 106 6.00 -6.32 -15.24
CA ALA A 106 7.23 -6.74 -15.90
C ALA A 106 7.95 -5.57 -16.56
N LYS A 107 7.20 -4.68 -17.24
CA LYS A 107 7.77 -3.47 -17.87
C LYS A 107 8.40 -2.53 -16.86
N TRP A 108 7.81 -2.36 -15.67
CA TRP A 108 8.45 -1.56 -14.62
C TRP A 108 9.75 -2.19 -14.10
N LYS A 109 9.80 -3.52 -13.97
CA LYS A 109 11.03 -4.23 -13.57
C LYS A 109 12.12 -4.08 -14.63
N GLU A 110 11.77 -4.23 -15.91
CA GLU A 110 12.69 -3.95 -17.02
C GLU A 110 13.21 -2.51 -16.98
N LEU A 111 12.33 -1.52 -16.78
CA LEU A 111 12.71 -0.11 -16.72
C LEU A 111 13.67 0.19 -15.55
N ARG A 112 13.48 -0.46 -14.40
CA ARG A 112 14.36 -0.33 -13.23
C ARG A 112 15.78 -0.83 -13.54
N ASP A 113 15.88 -1.92 -14.30
CA ASP A 113 17.13 -2.65 -14.52
C ASP A 113 17.85 -2.22 -15.81
N PHE A 114 17.19 -1.43 -16.67
CA PHE A 114 17.78 -0.86 -17.89
C PHE A 114 18.88 0.16 -17.58
N CYS A 115 18.61 1.01 -16.60
CA CYS A 115 19.62 1.80 -15.92
C CYS A 115 20.19 0.97 -14.77
#